data_AF-A0A109HKR5-F1
#
_entry.id   AF-A0A109HKR5-F1
#
_cell.length_a   1.000
_cell.length_b   1.000
_cell.length_c   1.000
_cell.angle_alpha   90.00
_cell.angle_beta   90.00
_cell.angle_gamma   90.00
#
_symmetry.space_group_name_H-M   'P 1'
#
loop_
_entity.id
_entity.type
_entity.pdbx_description
1 polymer ?
#
loop_
_entity_poly.entity_id
_entity_poly.type
_entity_poly.pdbx_seq_one_letter_code
_entity_poly.pdbx_strand_id
1 'polypeptide(L)'
;MRSFSALLPMRAAWRCGFLLLGTLSLAATASAQSRRSADAGFDAQAFAHSQHRTYEVQDFSDRYRATLEIEDNREEFRPGIVRVFARGSAKPLIEVASPELVLDPDAQGGKAKGELHELPYARQSVMIYADFNFDGIKDLALMDGQNSCYHGPSYQVYVGTANGFAPSPAFTQLAQKNCGMFKVDTQARELQTMSKDGCCWHRSAVYTVRDGQPLLQRELVEDASSAPGLAQETRYRDQGGKRVAQTHYLWDEHGSTAMVPHKILLEFRLAPAGKRIVVFASEQNGQFGKPYYAAIGAQQQVELLYPDGKGESFAYDAARHTLSFVRGATTYRIVGDAQGVPQRMDVVARGKTQPLALQPGSAHGSLQAVAQALRAAQAAVAQ
;
A
#
# COMPACT_ATOMS: atom_id res chain seq x y z
N MET A 1 63.34 54.07 -22.40
CA MET A 1 64.06 53.16 -23.32
C MET A 1 63.06 52.65 -24.35
N ARG A 2 63.29 52.96 -25.65
CA ARG A 2 62.76 52.36 -26.92
C ARG A 2 61.23 52.06 -26.94
N SER A 3 60.31 52.84 -27.52
CA SER A 3 60.11 53.35 -28.91
C SER A 3 59.94 52.27 -30.01
N PHE A 4 59.08 52.59 -31.00
CA PHE A 4 58.55 51.87 -32.19
C PHE A 4 57.15 51.24 -31.99
N SER A 5 56.01 51.73 -32.53
CA SER A 5 55.59 52.26 -33.86
C SER A 5 55.56 51.23 -34.99
N ALA A 6 54.36 50.94 -35.50
CA ALA A 6 53.95 50.72 -36.91
C ALA A 6 52.62 49.93 -36.94
N LEU A 7 51.49 50.50 -37.37
CA LEU A 7 50.99 50.77 -38.74
C LEU A 7 50.06 49.67 -39.31
N LEU A 8 48.81 50.09 -39.55
CA LEU A 8 47.74 49.52 -40.39
C LEU A 8 48.19 49.20 -41.85
N PRO A 9 47.50 48.33 -42.64
CA PRO A 9 46.31 48.79 -43.39
C PRO A 9 45.22 47.76 -43.83
N MET A 10 44.02 48.33 -44.00
CA MET A 10 42.99 48.20 -45.06
C MET A 10 42.75 46.88 -45.84
N ARG A 11 41.45 46.51 -45.79
CA ARG A 11 40.49 46.21 -46.89
C ARG A 11 40.83 45.14 -47.94
N ALA A 12 39.94 44.14 -48.05
CA ALA A 12 39.24 43.82 -49.30
C ALA A 12 37.99 42.96 -49.03
N ALA A 13 36.84 43.44 -49.50
CA ALA A 13 35.59 42.70 -49.56
C ALA A 13 35.60 41.77 -50.78
N TRP A 14 35.09 40.54 -50.62
CA TRP A 14 34.66 39.72 -51.75
C TRP A 14 33.25 39.18 -51.46
N ARG A 15 32.32 39.59 -52.34
CA ARG A 15 30.98 39.03 -52.47
C ARG A 15 31.08 37.75 -53.29
N CYS A 16 30.58 36.64 -52.77
CA CYS A 16 30.01 35.56 -53.56
C CYS A 16 28.79 35.03 -52.81
N GLY A 17 27.60 35.32 -53.33
CA GLY A 17 26.38 34.67 -52.89
C GLY A 17 26.33 33.26 -53.45
N PHE A 18 25.75 32.33 -52.70
CA PHE A 18 25.07 31.15 -53.24
C PHE A 18 24.10 30.58 -52.19
N LEU A 19 22.84 30.50 -52.62
CA LEU A 19 21.81 29.52 -52.25
C LEU A 19 21.38 29.39 -50.77
N LEU A 20 20.24 30.03 -50.48
CA LEU A 20 19.26 29.55 -49.51
C LEU A 20 18.82 28.13 -49.89
N LEU A 21 19.44 27.11 -49.31
CA LEU A 21 18.82 25.80 -49.19
C LEU A 21 17.76 25.89 -48.09
N GLY A 22 16.51 26.03 -48.51
CA GLY A 22 15.37 25.77 -47.66
C GLY A 22 15.42 24.32 -47.19
N THR A 23 15.83 24.10 -45.95
CA THR A 23 15.56 22.86 -45.25
C THR A 23 14.05 22.83 -45.01
N LEU A 24 13.31 22.15 -45.89
CA LEU A 24 11.99 21.63 -45.56
C LEU A 24 12.17 20.75 -44.31
N SER A 25 11.87 21.30 -43.14
CA SER A 25 11.61 20.50 -41.96
C SER A 25 10.34 19.73 -42.25
N LEU A 26 10.49 18.52 -42.80
CA LEU A 26 9.45 17.50 -42.73
C LEU A 26 9.17 17.29 -41.25
N ALA A 27 8.15 17.97 -40.74
CA ALA A 27 7.51 17.60 -39.50
C ALA A 27 7.05 16.15 -39.71
N ALA A 28 7.83 15.22 -39.18
CA ALA A 28 7.39 13.84 -39.05
C ALA A 28 6.16 13.90 -38.15
N THR A 29 4.97 13.92 -38.76
CA THR A 29 3.75 13.56 -38.07
C THR A 29 3.89 12.10 -37.72
N ALA A 30 4.52 11.83 -36.57
CA ALA A 30 4.39 10.55 -35.91
C ALA A 30 2.88 10.36 -35.73
N SER A 31 2.29 9.52 -36.58
CA SER A 31 0.91 9.11 -36.38
C SER A 31 0.93 8.36 -35.06
N ALA A 32 0.48 9.01 -33.99
CA ALA A 32 0.28 8.34 -32.73
C ALA A 32 -0.67 7.18 -33.02
N GLN A 33 -0.11 5.97 -33.05
CA GLN A 33 -0.87 4.76 -33.24
C GLN A 33 -1.74 4.62 -31.98
N SER A 34 -3.03 4.34 -32.19
CA SER A 34 -3.96 4.18 -31.09
C SER A 34 -3.44 3.05 -30.20
N ARG A 35 -3.35 3.30 -28.88
CA ARG A 35 -2.90 2.28 -27.95
C ARG A 35 -4.08 1.43 -27.54
N ARG A 36 -4.02 0.16 -27.88
CA ARG A 36 -5.08 -0.81 -27.61
C ARG A 36 -4.62 -1.80 -26.56
N SER A 37 -5.50 -2.07 -25.59
CA SER A 37 -5.38 -3.17 -24.63
C SER A 37 -6.69 -3.94 -24.67
N ALA A 38 -6.61 -5.26 -24.62
CA ALA A 38 -7.76 -6.13 -24.46
C ALA A 38 -7.40 -7.17 -23.40
N ASP A 39 -8.29 -7.36 -22.44
CA ASP A 39 -8.17 -8.48 -21.52
C ASP A 39 -8.33 -9.82 -22.27
N ALA A 40 -7.68 -10.87 -21.79
CA ALA A 40 -7.67 -12.18 -22.45
C ALA A 40 -9.06 -12.82 -22.55
N GLY A 41 -10.00 -12.46 -21.66
CA GLY A 41 -11.37 -12.93 -21.68
C GLY A 41 -12.29 -12.19 -22.66
N PHE A 42 -11.83 -11.11 -23.30
CA PHE A 42 -12.68 -10.31 -24.19
C PHE A 42 -12.85 -10.95 -25.59
N ASP A 43 -14.07 -11.38 -25.92
CA ASP A 43 -14.43 -11.85 -27.26
C ASP A 43 -14.86 -10.67 -28.15
N ALA A 44 -13.91 -10.16 -28.93
CA ALA A 44 -14.15 -9.04 -29.84
C ALA A 44 -15.15 -9.37 -30.96
N GLN A 45 -15.25 -10.63 -31.39
CA GLN A 45 -16.18 -11.01 -32.45
C GLN A 45 -17.60 -11.11 -31.91
N ALA A 46 -17.79 -11.73 -30.74
CA ALA A 46 -19.09 -11.78 -30.09
C ALA A 46 -19.59 -10.37 -29.75
N PHE A 47 -18.72 -9.52 -29.18
CA PHE A 47 -19.06 -8.13 -28.87
C PHE A 47 -19.48 -7.32 -30.11
N ALA A 48 -18.77 -7.48 -31.24
CA ALA A 48 -19.13 -6.79 -32.48
C ALA A 48 -20.47 -7.24 -33.07
N HIS A 49 -20.97 -8.42 -32.68
CA HIS A 49 -22.24 -8.98 -33.13
C HIS A 49 -23.38 -8.78 -32.11
N SER A 50 -23.09 -8.21 -30.94
CA SER A 50 -24.10 -7.92 -29.92
C SER A 50 -24.66 -6.50 -30.03
N GLN A 51 -25.76 -6.25 -29.33
CA GLN A 51 -26.27 -4.88 -29.19
C GLN A 51 -25.48 -4.17 -28.10
N HIS A 52 -25.09 -2.92 -28.33
CA HIS A 52 -24.31 -2.14 -27.37
C HIS A 52 -24.86 -0.71 -27.24
N ARG A 53 -24.76 -0.16 -26.03
CA ARG A 53 -25.02 1.25 -25.75
C ARG A 53 -23.71 2.01 -25.69
N THR A 54 -23.73 3.23 -26.21
CA THR A 54 -22.61 4.16 -26.11
C THR A 54 -22.94 5.28 -25.14
N TYR A 55 -22.04 5.48 -24.19
CA TYR A 55 -22.06 6.58 -23.23
C TYR A 55 -20.91 7.51 -23.50
N GLU A 56 -21.16 8.82 -23.46
CA GLU A 56 -20.12 9.82 -23.56
C GLU A 56 -19.73 10.34 -22.18
N VAL A 57 -18.43 10.45 -21.94
CA VAL A 57 -17.84 11.03 -20.73
C VAL A 57 -16.95 12.18 -21.16
N GLN A 58 -17.43 13.41 -21.02
CA GLN A 58 -16.77 14.61 -21.59
C GLN A 58 -16.34 15.66 -20.56
N ASP A 59 -16.80 15.52 -19.32
CA ASP A 59 -16.67 16.53 -18.24
C ASP A 59 -15.39 16.36 -17.40
N PHE A 60 -14.61 15.30 -17.63
CA PHE A 60 -13.39 15.03 -16.87
C PHE A 60 -12.17 15.87 -17.31
N SER A 61 -12.19 16.46 -18.51
CA SER A 61 -11.05 17.22 -19.05
C SER A 61 -11.45 18.19 -20.16
N ASP A 62 -10.82 19.37 -20.20
CA ASP A 62 -10.96 20.29 -21.33
C ASP A 62 -10.26 19.78 -22.60
N ARG A 63 -9.25 18.90 -22.46
CA ARG A 63 -8.40 18.44 -23.56
C ARG A 63 -8.83 17.10 -24.14
N TYR A 64 -9.55 16.30 -23.38
CA TYR A 64 -9.89 14.93 -23.73
C TYR A 64 -11.40 14.68 -23.59
N ARG A 65 -11.88 13.66 -24.29
CA ARG A 65 -13.20 13.06 -24.08
C ARG A 65 -13.06 11.55 -24.11
N ALA A 66 -14.03 10.85 -23.56
CA ALA A 66 -14.08 9.40 -23.60
C ALA A 66 -15.45 8.91 -24.03
N THR A 67 -15.48 7.68 -24.53
CA THR A 67 -16.71 6.94 -24.80
C THR A 67 -16.62 5.57 -24.15
N LEU A 68 -17.71 5.11 -23.55
CA LEU A 68 -17.91 3.74 -23.12
C LEU A 68 -18.92 3.08 -24.04
N GLU A 69 -18.49 2.04 -24.73
CA GLU A 69 -19.36 1.17 -25.50
C GLU A 69 -19.54 -0.12 -24.69
N ILE A 70 -20.76 -0.43 -24.26
CA ILE A 70 -21.03 -1.56 -23.37
C ILE A 70 -22.17 -2.38 -23.96
N GLU A 71 -22.06 -3.70 -23.88
CA GLU A 71 -23.13 -4.60 -24.30
C GLU A 71 -24.46 -4.26 -23.59
N ASP A 72 -25.54 -4.15 -24.36
CA ASP A 72 -26.87 -3.80 -23.89
C ASP A 72 -27.61 -5.03 -23.38
N ASN A 73 -27.18 -5.50 -22.21
CA ASN A 73 -27.83 -6.57 -21.48
C ASN A 73 -28.11 -6.12 -20.02
N ARG A 74 -28.77 -6.98 -19.24
CA ARG A 74 -29.14 -6.71 -17.84
C ARG A 74 -28.13 -7.26 -16.82
N GLU A 75 -26.98 -7.75 -17.28
CA GLU A 75 -25.95 -8.28 -16.40
C GLU A 75 -25.18 -7.13 -15.74
N GLU A 76 -24.63 -7.40 -14.55
CA GLU A 76 -23.83 -6.42 -13.81
C GLU A 76 -22.45 -6.26 -14.45
N PHE A 77 -21.80 -7.38 -14.77
CA PHE A 77 -20.53 -7.45 -15.47
C PHE A 77 -20.80 -7.59 -16.96
N ARG A 78 -20.37 -6.62 -17.75
CA ARG A 78 -20.71 -6.57 -19.18
C ARG A 78 -19.48 -6.38 -20.05
N PRO A 79 -19.38 -7.09 -21.19
CA PRO A 79 -18.37 -6.78 -22.19
C PRO A 79 -18.48 -5.33 -22.63
N GLY A 80 -17.34 -4.67 -22.80
CA GLY A 80 -17.33 -3.30 -23.27
C GLY A 80 -15.94 -2.75 -23.55
N ILE A 81 -15.93 -1.57 -24.15
CA ILE A 81 -14.73 -0.89 -24.61
C ILE A 81 -14.74 0.56 -24.13
N VAL A 82 -13.70 0.93 -23.40
CA VAL A 82 -13.40 2.30 -22.99
C VAL A 82 -12.46 2.92 -24.02
N ARG A 83 -12.85 4.04 -24.62
CA ARG A 83 -12.00 4.78 -25.58
C ARG A 83 -11.79 6.21 -25.12
N VAL A 84 -10.55 6.68 -25.21
CA VAL A 84 -10.17 8.06 -24.89
C VAL A 84 -9.66 8.76 -26.14
N PHE A 85 -10.12 9.99 -26.36
CA PHE A 85 -9.83 10.80 -27.53
C PHE A 85 -9.30 12.17 -27.11
N ALA A 86 -8.41 12.75 -27.92
CA ALA A 86 -8.23 14.20 -27.89
C ALA A 86 -9.54 14.90 -28.28
N ARG A 87 -9.87 16.03 -27.65
CA ARG A 87 -11.06 16.81 -28.01
C ARG A 87 -10.95 17.24 -29.49
N GLY A 88 -12.02 17.01 -30.25
CA GLY A 88 -12.06 17.27 -31.70
C GLY A 88 -11.44 16.17 -32.59
N SER A 89 -10.77 15.15 -32.04
CA SER A 89 -10.28 14.00 -32.82
C SER A 89 -11.33 12.90 -32.91
N ALA A 90 -11.55 12.33 -34.09
CA ALA A 90 -12.35 11.11 -34.25
C ALA A 90 -11.55 9.81 -33.98
N LYS A 91 -10.21 9.89 -33.97
CA LYS A 91 -9.33 8.74 -33.73
C LYS A 91 -9.03 8.58 -32.23
N PRO A 92 -9.24 7.38 -31.64
CA PRO A 92 -8.95 7.15 -30.23
C PRO A 92 -7.44 7.14 -29.98
N LEU A 93 -7.02 7.79 -28.90
CA LEU A 93 -5.66 7.75 -28.36
C LEU A 93 -5.40 6.45 -27.61
N ILE A 94 -6.39 6.02 -26.82
CA ILE A 94 -6.36 4.83 -25.99
C ILE A 94 -7.68 4.07 -26.18
N GLU A 95 -7.61 2.75 -26.20
CA GLU A 95 -8.73 1.83 -26.24
C GLU A 95 -8.43 0.67 -25.28
N VAL A 96 -9.34 0.42 -24.34
CA VAL A 96 -9.27 -0.71 -23.39
C VAL A 96 -10.55 -1.50 -23.51
N ALA A 97 -10.43 -2.74 -23.97
CA ALA A 97 -11.54 -3.69 -24.06
C ALA A 97 -11.51 -4.64 -22.85
N SER A 98 -12.68 -4.88 -22.29
CA SER A 98 -12.88 -5.65 -21.07
C SER A 98 -14.09 -6.57 -21.21
N PRO A 99 -14.00 -7.84 -20.77
CA PRO A 99 -15.15 -8.73 -20.73
C PRO A 99 -16.17 -8.35 -19.63
N GLU A 100 -15.76 -7.56 -18.64
CA GLU A 100 -16.52 -7.35 -17.40
C GLU A 100 -16.40 -5.91 -16.89
N LEU A 101 -16.87 -4.95 -17.68
CA LEU A 101 -17.09 -3.59 -17.21
C LEU A 101 -18.31 -3.54 -16.30
N VAL A 102 -18.14 -2.88 -15.15
CA VAL A 102 -19.24 -2.56 -14.24
C VAL A 102 -19.57 -1.09 -14.38
N LEU A 103 -20.76 -0.82 -14.89
CA LEU A 103 -21.27 0.54 -15.02
C LEU A 103 -22.60 0.61 -14.29
N ASP A 104 -22.72 1.58 -13.38
CA ASP A 104 -23.98 1.97 -12.74
C ASP A 104 -24.56 3.18 -13.49
N PRO A 105 -25.46 2.97 -14.47
CA PRO A 105 -26.09 4.06 -15.22
C PRO A 105 -27.18 4.78 -14.39
N ASP A 106 -27.65 4.17 -13.30
CA ASP A 106 -28.80 4.61 -12.50
C ASP A 106 -28.39 5.40 -11.25
N ALA A 107 -27.10 5.64 -11.03
CA ALA A 107 -26.63 6.72 -10.19
C ALA A 107 -27.27 8.03 -10.68
N GLN A 108 -28.35 8.47 -10.03
CA GLN A 108 -29.30 9.51 -10.44
C GLN A 108 -28.74 10.79 -11.10
N GLY A 109 -28.71 10.91 -12.43
CA GLY A 109 -28.51 12.22 -13.08
C GLY A 109 -27.88 12.23 -14.48
N GLY A 110 -27.82 11.11 -15.20
CA GLY A 110 -27.50 11.13 -16.63
C GLY A 110 -28.57 11.93 -17.39
N LYS A 111 -28.15 12.94 -18.16
CA LYS A 111 -29.06 13.64 -19.07
C LYS A 111 -29.14 12.83 -20.36
N ALA A 112 -30.24 12.10 -20.56
CA ALA A 112 -30.54 11.55 -21.86
C ALA A 112 -30.83 12.69 -22.84
N LYS A 113 -29.99 12.87 -23.87
CA LYS A 113 -30.30 13.70 -25.03
C LYS A 113 -30.40 12.78 -26.26
N GLY A 114 -31.55 12.13 -26.42
CA GLY A 114 -31.79 11.19 -27.51
C GLY A 114 -31.13 9.83 -27.27
N GLU A 115 -30.61 9.18 -28.33
CA GLU A 115 -29.87 7.90 -28.25
C GLU A 115 -28.52 8.02 -27.53
N LEU A 116 -28.04 9.24 -27.25
CA LEU A 116 -26.76 9.50 -26.61
C LEU A 116 -26.94 9.75 -25.11
N HIS A 117 -26.30 8.92 -24.28
CA HIS A 117 -26.38 9.00 -22.83
C HIS A 117 -25.09 9.65 -22.29
N GLU A 118 -25.18 10.87 -21.77
CA GLU A 118 -24.06 11.52 -21.06
C GLU A 118 -23.98 11.00 -19.63
N LEU A 119 -22.83 10.44 -19.23
CA LEU A 119 -22.56 9.99 -17.86
C LEU A 119 -21.54 10.94 -17.19
N PRO A 120 -21.91 11.62 -16.09
CA PRO A 120 -20.97 12.48 -15.38
C PRO A 120 -19.81 11.68 -14.78
N TYR A 121 -18.58 12.17 -14.92
CA TYR A 121 -17.36 11.49 -14.47
C TYR A 121 -17.39 11.07 -12.99
N ALA A 122 -18.00 11.87 -12.12
CA ALA A 122 -18.12 11.62 -10.69
C ALA A 122 -18.95 10.37 -10.31
N ARG A 123 -19.56 9.69 -11.30
CA ARG A 123 -20.58 8.65 -11.09
C ARG A 123 -20.20 7.28 -11.60
N GLN A 124 -18.97 7.12 -12.08
CA GLN A 124 -18.51 5.89 -12.68
C GLN A 124 -17.14 5.52 -12.13
N SER A 125 -16.92 4.23 -11.95
CA SER A 125 -15.64 3.66 -11.52
C SER A 125 -14.82 3.10 -12.69
N VAL A 126 -15.33 3.16 -13.92
CA VAL A 126 -14.73 2.57 -15.12
C VAL A 126 -13.51 3.36 -15.62
N MET A 127 -13.44 4.65 -15.33
CA MET A 127 -12.35 5.54 -15.71
C MET A 127 -12.02 6.47 -14.56
N ILE A 128 -10.74 6.65 -14.28
CA ILE A 128 -10.23 7.57 -13.27
C ILE A 128 -9.21 8.48 -13.95
N TYR A 129 -9.36 9.79 -13.72
CA TYR A 129 -8.49 10.85 -14.22
C TYR A 129 -7.92 11.65 -13.04
N ALA A 130 -6.73 11.29 -12.60
CA ALA A 130 -6.08 11.88 -11.42
C ALA A 130 -4.56 11.88 -11.60
N ASP A 131 -3.85 12.66 -10.78
CA ASP A 131 -2.38 12.73 -10.83
C ASP A 131 -1.84 11.67 -9.86
N PHE A 132 -1.43 10.52 -10.39
CA PHE A 132 -0.93 9.37 -9.64
C PHE A 132 0.57 9.47 -9.36
N ASN A 133 1.32 10.12 -10.25
CA ASN A 133 2.77 10.23 -10.15
C ASN A 133 3.25 11.54 -9.49
N PHE A 134 2.31 12.44 -9.16
CA PHE A 134 2.50 13.72 -8.48
C PHE A 134 3.34 14.75 -9.27
N ASP A 135 3.30 14.69 -10.61
CA ASP A 135 4.02 15.60 -11.50
C ASP A 135 3.20 16.82 -11.96
N GLY A 136 1.91 16.89 -11.56
CA GLY A 136 0.99 17.96 -11.93
C GLY A 136 0.25 17.72 -13.25
N ILE A 137 0.57 16.65 -13.98
CA ILE A 137 -0.15 16.18 -15.16
C ILE A 137 -1.08 15.04 -14.73
N LYS A 138 -2.34 15.11 -15.15
CA LYS A 138 -3.31 14.06 -14.83
C LYS A 138 -3.05 12.81 -15.66
N ASP A 139 -3.10 11.66 -15.01
CA ASP A 139 -3.00 10.31 -15.52
C ASP A 139 -4.40 9.69 -15.73
N LEU A 140 -4.46 8.54 -16.41
CA LEU A 140 -5.68 7.76 -16.63
C LEU A 140 -5.55 6.35 -16.05
N ALA A 141 -6.59 5.87 -15.38
CA ALA A 141 -6.80 4.45 -15.14
C ALA A 141 -8.12 4.03 -15.79
N LEU A 142 -8.09 3.04 -16.67
CA LEU A 142 -9.24 2.55 -17.42
C LEU A 142 -9.49 1.10 -17.00
N MET A 143 -10.72 0.79 -16.58
CA MET A 143 -11.09 -0.54 -16.11
C MET A 143 -10.91 -1.55 -17.26
N ASP A 144 -10.21 -2.64 -16.97
CA ASP A 144 -9.96 -3.72 -17.92
C ASP A 144 -10.66 -5.03 -17.54
N GLY A 145 -11.35 -5.05 -16.39
CA GLY A 145 -12.22 -6.15 -15.98
C GLY A 145 -12.25 -6.26 -14.46
N GLN A 146 -12.39 -7.50 -14.00
CA GLN A 146 -12.45 -7.84 -12.59
C GLN A 146 -11.26 -8.73 -12.17
N ASN A 147 -10.05 -8.36 -12.63
CA ASN A 147 -8.83 -9.15 -12.44
C ASN A 147 -8.16 -8.96 -11.07
N SER A 148 -8.81 -8.24 -10.16
CA SER A 148 -8.30 -7.92 -8.84
C SER A 148 -8.78 -8.93 -7.78
N CYS A 149 -8.39 -8.76 -6.50
CA CYS A 149 -8.79 -9.70 -5.43
C CYS A 149 -10.29 -9.97 -5.43
N TYR A 150 -10.68 -11.25 -5.30
CA TYR A 150 -12.08 -11.68 -5.19
C TYR A 150 -12.98 -11.15 -6.30
N HIS A 151 -12.49 -11.20 -7.55
CA HIS A 151 -13.27 -10.74 -8.71
C HIS A 151 -13.61 -9.25 -8.59
N GLY A 152 -12.66 -8.47 -8.05
CA GLY A 152 -12.78 -7.02 -7.89
C GLY A 152 -12.25 -6.26 -9.11
N PRO A 153 -12.54 -4.95 -9.21
CA PRO A 153 -12.23 -4.15 -10.38
C PRO A 153 -10.72 -3.97 -10.58
N SER A 154 -10.28 -4.07 -11.84
CA SER A 154 -8.89 -3.93 -12.26
C SER A 154 -8.73 -2.87 -13.35
N TYR A 155 -7.52 -2.30 -13.49
CA TYR A 155 -7.29 -1.16 -14.36
C TYR A 155 -5.97 -1.21 -15.13
N GLN A 156 -6.03 -0.74 -16.38
CA GLN A 156 -4.86 -0.31 -17.15
C GLN A 156 -4.56 1.15 -16.88
N VAL A 157 -3.32 1.44 -16.42
CA VAL A 157 -2.89 2.80 -16.08
C VAL A 157 -2.00 3.39 -17.17
N TYR A 158 -2.29 4.64 -17.51
CA TYR A 158 -1.54 5.44 -18.46
C TYR A 158 -1.14 6.78 -17.82
N VAL A 159 0.16 7.02 -17.67
CA VAL A 159 0.68 8.27 -17.10
C VAL A 159 0.60 9.40 -18.11
N GLY A 160 0.24 10.59 -17.66
CA GLY A 160 0.21 11.82 -18.42
C GLY A 160 1.62 12.23 -18.86
N THR A 161 1.70 12.85 -20.03
CA THR A 161 2.91 13.42 -20.60
C THR A 161 2.56 14.73 -21.29
N ALA A 162 3.55 15.53 -21.68
CA ALA A 162 3.32 16.77 -22.44
C ALA A 162 2.48 16.53 -23.72
N ASN A 163 2.61 15.35 -24.34
CA ASN A 163 2.06 15.03 -25.66
C ASN A 163 0.90 14.04 -25.63
N GLY A 164 0.34 13.73 -24.45
CA GLY A 164 -0.73 12.73 -24.31
C GLY A 164 -0.45 11.86 -23.10
N PHE A 165 -0.57 10.55 -23.26
CA PHE A 165 -0.34 9.59 -22.19
C PHE A 165 0.82 8.64 -22.53
N ALA A 166 1.27 7.80 -21.60
CA ALA A 166 2.18 6.66 -21.81
C ALA A 166 1.71 5.48 -20.94
N PRO A 167 1.68 4.22 -21.43
CA PRO A 167 1.29 3.09 -20.58
C PRO A 167 2.27 2.94 -19.42
N SER A 168 1.77 2.58 -18.24
CA SER A 168 2.61 2.41 -17.06
C SER A 168 2.41 1.04 -16.40
N PRO A 169 3.24 0.05 -16.75
CA PRO A 169 3.14 -1.30 -16.20
C PRO A 169 3.22 -1.35 -14.67
N ALA A 170 3.97 -0.45 -14.04
CA ALA A 170 4.12 -0.43 -12.58
C ALA A 170 2.84 0.01 -11.87
N PHE A 171 2.17 1.06 -12.35
CA PHE A 171 0.89 1.48 -11.78
C PHE A 171 -0.25 0.52 -12.15
N THR A 172 -0.27 -0.01 -13.38
CA THR A 172 -1.18 -1.12 -13.76
C THR A 172 -1.04 -2.28 -12.77
N GLN A 173 0.20 -2.70 -12.47
CA GLN A 173 0.43 -3.79 -11.54
C GLN A 173 -0.14 -3.51 -10.15
N LEU A 174 -0.03 -2.27 -9.65
CA LEU A 174 -0.67 -1.88 -8.39
C LEU A 174 -2.19 -1.97 -8.46
N ALA A 175 -2.80 -1.57 -9.57
CA ALA A 175 -4.25 -1.60 -9.75
C ALA A 175 -4.84 -3.00 -10.03
N GLN A 176 -4.00 -3.98 -10.40
CA GLN A 176 -4.43 -5.35 -10.68
C GLN A 176 -4.10 -6.34 -9.56
N LYS A 177 -2.90 -6.26 -8.96
CA LYS A 177 -2.42 -7.27 -7.99
C LYS A 177 -2.84 -7.02 -6.54
N ASN A 178 -3.53 -5.92 -6.29
CA ASN A 178 -4.10 -5.60 -4.97
C ASN A 178 -5.61 -5.80 -5.03
N CYS A 179 -6.36 -5.35 -4.03
CA CYS A 179 -7.81 -5.45 -3.96
C CYS A 179 -8.47 -4.13 -4.37
N GLY A 180 -8.45 -3.88 -5.68
CA GLY A 180 -8.97 -2.70 -6.36
C GLY A 180 -7.90 -1.69 -6.73
N MET A 181 -8.37 -0.54 -7.23
CA MET A 181 -7.53 0.61 -7.50
C MET A 181 -6.84 1.12 -6.22
N PHE A 182 -5.57 1.51 -6.35
CA PHE A 182 -4.84 2.15 -5.26
C PHE A 182 -5.45 3.51 -4.90
N LYS A 183 -5.43 3.88 -3.62
CA LYS A 183 -5.82 5.23 -3.18
C LYS A 183 -4.68 6.20 -3.40
N VAL A 184 -5.00 7.44 -3.74
CA VAL A 184 -4.04 8.52 -3.95
C VAL A 184 -4.19 9.54 -2.83
N ASP A 185 -3.17 9.68 -2.01
CA ASP A 185 -3.06 10.77 -1.04
C ASP A 185 -2.18 11.87 -1.65
N THR A 186 -2.84 12.90 -2.18
CA THR A 186 -2.16 14.04 -2.82
C THR A 186 -1.43 14.94 -1.82
N GLN A 187 -1.87 14.98 -0.56
CA GLN A 187 -1.24 15.80 0.47
C GLN A 187 0.06 15.16 0.95
N ALA A 188 0.03 13.84 1.21
CA ALA A 188 1.20 13.08 1.59
C ALA A 188 2.10 12.70 0.39
N ARG A 189 1.58 12.78 -0.83
CA ARG A 189 2.19 12.25 -2.07
C ARG A 189 2.48 10.76 -1.95
N GLU A 190 1.47 10.03 -1.49
CA GLU A 190 1.53 8.60 -1.25
C GLU A 190 0.42 7.86 -2.01
N LEU A 191 0.71 6.62 -2.38
CA LEU A 191 -0.26 5.68 -2.91
C LEU A 191 -0.47 4.59 -1.88
N GLN A 192 -1.73 4.16 -1.70
CA GLN A 192 -2.07 3.13 -0.72
C GLN A 192 -2.76 1.96 -1.39
N THR A 193 -2.30 0.74 -1.10
CA THR A 193 -2.94 -0.50 -1.57
C THR A 193 -3.33 -1.38 -0.40
N MET A 194 -4.29 -2.26 -0.63
CA MET A 194 -4.68 -3.32 0.29
C MET A 194 -4.73 -4.65 -0.47
N SER A 195 -4.20 -5.70 0.13
CA SER A 195 -4.29 -7.08 -0.36
C SER A 195 -4.73 -8.00 0.79
N LYS A 196 -5.49 -9.05 0.49
CA LYS A 196 -5.92 -10.05 1.49
C LYS A 196 -6.04 -11.45 0.90
N ASP A 197 -6.01 -12.46 1.76
CA ASP A 197 -6.18 -13.88 1.40
C ASP A 197 -7.60 -14.42 1.58
N GLY A 198 -8.53 -13.56 2.04
CA GLY A 198 -9.96 -13.88 2.10
C GLY A 198 -10.38 -14.46 3.45
N CYS A 199 -9.46 -14.51 4.40
CA CYS A 199 -9.71 -14.86 5.79
C CYS A 199 -8.95 -13.87 6.68
N CYS A 200 -7.68 -14.17 6.86
CA CYS A 200 -6.99 -13.97 8.11
C CYS A 200 -5.64 -13.31 7.91
N TRP A 201 -5.26 -13.08 6.65
CA TRP A 201 -4.11 -12.30 6.26
C TRP A 201 -4.55 -11.05 5.51
N HIS A 202 -4.22 -9.89 6.07
CA HIS A 202 -4.39 -8.58 5.45
C HIS A 202 -3.04 -7.90 5.31
N ARG A 203 -2.85 -7.18 4.20
CA ARG A 203 -1.69 -6.31 4.01
C ARG A 203 -2.12 -4.98 3.46
N SER A 204 -1.73 -3.92 4.16
CA SER A 204 -1.82 -2.54 3.69
C SER A 204 -0.43 -2.06 3.31
N ALA A 205 -0.27 -1.45 2.13
CA ALA A 205 1.02 -0.97 1.65
C ALA A 205 0.96 0.48 1.21
N VAL A 206 2.04 1.21 1.47
CA VAL A 206 2.21 2.62 1.15
C VAL A 206 3.42 2.76 0.22
N TYR A 207 3.21 3.46 -0.89
CA TYR A 207 4.21 3.73 -1.91
C TYR A 207 4.39 5.24 -2.06
N THR A 208 5.63 5.67 -2.26
CA THR A 208 5.93 7.01 -2.79
C THR A 208 6.26 6.88 -4.26
N VAL A 209 6.24 7.98 -5.01
CA VAL A 209 6.68 7.98 -6.41
C VAL A 209 8.10 8.52 -6.50
N ARG A 210 8.98 7.76 -7.16
CA ARG A 210 10.37 8.15 -7.45
C ARG A 210 10.64 7.89 -8.93
N ASP A 211 11.18 8.89 -9.62
CA ASP A 211 11.46 8.82 -11.07
C ASP A 211 10.22 8.40 -11.89
N GLY A 212 9.05 8.89 -11.49
CA GLY A 212 7.76 8.58 -12.13
C GLY A 212 7.25 7.16 -11.90
N GLN A 213 7.86 6.39 -10.97
CA GLN A 213 7.48 5.01 -10.66
C GLN A 213 7.08 4.85 -9.19
N PRO A 214 6.08 4.01 -8.88
CA PRO A 214 5.73 3.71 -7.50
C PRO A 214 6.85 2.88 -6.83
N LEU A 215 7.23 3.28 -5.62
CA LEU A 215 8.25 2.64 -4.81
C LEU A 215 7.69 2.34 -3.42
N LEU A 216 7.70 1.06 -3.05
CA LEU A 216 7.21 0.59 -1.74
C LEU A 216 8.03 1.21 -0.61
N GLN A 217 7.36 1.91 0.30
CA GLN A 217 7.97 2.56 1.47
C GLN A 217 7.65 1.84 2.77
N ARG A 218 6.42 1.36 2.89
CA ARG A 218 5.94 0.72 4.10
C ARG A 218 4.88 -0.31 3.76
N GLU A 219 4.86 -1.39 4.50
CA GLU A 219 3.75 -2.32 4.54
C GLU A 219 3.42 -2.67 5.99
N LEU A 220 2.14 -2.88 6.25
CA LEU A 220 1.59 -3.41 7.48
C LEU A 220 0.91 -4.73 7.13
N VAL A 221 1.35 -5.81 7.76
CA VAL A 221 0.79 -7.15 7.62
C VAL A 221 0.11 -7.53 8.92
N GLU A 222 -1.13 -7.94 8.83
CA GLU A 222 -1.91 -8.49 9.94
C GLU A 222 -2.24 -9.93 9.57
N ASP A 223 -1.85 -10.87 10.44
CA ASP A 223 -2.02 -12.30 10.19
C ASP A 223 -2.56 -12.97 11.46
N ALA A 224 -3.86 -13.25 11.44
CA ALA A 224 -4.56 -13.97 12.50
C ALA A 224 -4.30 -15.49 12.48
N SER A 225 -3.75 -16.03 11.38
CA SER A 225 -3.42 -17.45 11.27
C SER A 225 -2.13 -17.81 12.01
N SER A 226 -1.27 -16.82 12.29
CA SER A 226 -0.01 -17.01 12.98
C SER A 226 -0.01 -16.33 14.35
N ALA A 227 0.61 -16.97 15.33
CA ALA A 227 0.82 -16.37 16.65
C ALA A 227 2.11 -15.52 16.64
N PRO A 228 2.19 -14.41 17.41
CA PRO A 228 1.23 -13.96 18.42
C PRO A 228 0.04 -13.18 17.86
N GLY A 229 -0.13 -13.07 16.54
CA GLY A 229 -1.23 -12.31 15.95
C GLY A 229 -1.10 -10.80 16.09
N LEU A 230 0.13 -10.31 16.29
CA LEU A 230 0.44 -8.89 16.29
C LEU A 230 0.66 -8.40 14.86
N ALA A 231 0.22 -7.19 14.56
CA ALA A 231 0.51 -6.55 13.28
C ALA A 231 2.02 -6.36 13.11
N GLN A 232 2.53 -6.65 11.91
CA GLN A 232 3.93 -6.54 11.55
C GLN A 232 4.11 -5.41 10.54
N GLU A 233 4.87 -4.38 10.92
CA GLU A 233 5.21 -3.28 10.02
C GLU A 233 6.63 -3.50 9.45
N THR A 234 6.74 -3.46 8.12
CA THR A 234 8.03 -3.39 7.42
C THR A 234 8.18 -2.01 6.80
N ARG A 235 9.28 -1.33 7.11
CA ARG A 235 9.66 -0.05 6.49
C ARG A 235 10.90 -0.23 5.64
N TYR A 236 10.88 0.35 4.44
CA TYR A 236 11.99 0.31 3.50
C TYR A 236 12.72 1.66 3.49
N ARG A 237 14.04 1.63 3.63
CA ARG A 237 14.89 2.83 3.61
C ARG A 237 16.08 2.61 2.71
N ASP A 238 16.61 3.69 2.15
CA ASP A 238 17.87 3.62 1.41
C ASP A 238 19.04 3.80 2.39
N GLN A 239 19.95 2.84 2.41
CA GLN A 239 21.16 2.87 3.24
C GLN A 239 22.36 2.44 2.39
N GLY A 240 23.29 3.37 2.16
CA GLY A 240 24.48 3.12 1.33
C GLY A 240 24.15 2.74 -0.12
N GLY A 241 23.10 3.33 -0.70
CA GLY A 241 22.65 3.03 -2.06
C GLY A 241 21.88 1.70 -2.21
N LYS A 242 21.62 0.98 -1.11
CA LYS A 242 20.82 -0.25 -1.11
C LYS A 242 19.50 -0.01 -0.38
N ARG A 243 18.43 -0.63 -0.87
CA ARG A 243 17.13 -0.68 -0.18
C ARG A 243 17.21 -1.71 0.94
N VAL A 244 17.03 -1.27 2.19
CA VAL A 244 17.05 -2.10 3.38
C VAL A 244 15.65 -2.12 4.00
N ALA A 245 15.18 -3.31 4.37
CA ALA A 245 13.92 -3.50 5.08
C ALA A 245 14.16 -3.59 6.60
N GLN A 246 13.31 -2.92 7.37
CA GLN A 246 13.29 -2.99 8.83
C GLN A 246 11.89 -3.40 9.26
N THR A 247 11.80 -4.54 9.94
CA THR A 247 10.54 -5.16 10.35
C THR A 247 10.41 -5.13 11.87
N HIS A 248 9.23 -4.78 12.36
CA HIS A 248 8.90 -4.80 13.78
C HIS A 248 7.42 -5.10 13.99
N TYR A 249 7.07 -5.62 15.17
CA TYR A 249 5.68 -5.77 15.56
C TYR A 249 5.14 -4.45 16.15
N LEU A 250 3.85 -4.23 15.96
CA LEU A 250 3.10 -3.14 16.56
C LEU A 250 2.09 -3.69 17.57
N TRP A 251 1.89 -2.96 18.65
CA TRP A 251 0.82 -3.21 19.61
C TRP A 251 -0.42 -2.40 19.25
N ASP A 252 -1.59 -3.04 19.19
CA ASP A 252 -2.85 -2.33 19.07
C ASP A 252 -3.36 -1.91 20.46
N GLU A 253 -3.33 -0.61 20.74
CA GLU A 253 -3.75 -0.06 22.04
C GLU A 253 -5.26 -0.19 22.29
N HIS A 254 -6.07 -0.15 21.24
CA HIS A 254 -7.53 -0.16 21.35
C HIS A 254 -8.15 -1.51 21.02
N GLY A 255 -7.37 -2.45 20.50
CA GLY A 255 -7.86 -3.76 20.04
C GLY A 255 -8.89 -3.66 18.91
N SER A 256 -9.09 -2.47 18.34
CA SER A 256 -10.11 -2.20 17.31
C SER A 256 -9.63 -2.58 15.91
N THR A 257 -8.33 -2.79 15.74
CA THR A 257 -7.70 -3.14 14.46
C THR A 257 -7.06 -4.53 14.49
N ALA A 258 -6.71 -5.07 15.66
CA ALA A 258 -6.15 -6.40 15.80
C ALA A 258 -7.12 -7.45 15.24
N MET A 259 -6.64 -8.23 14.27
CA MET A 259 -7.41 -9.32 13.66
C MET A 259 -7.69 -10.46 14.64
N VAL A 260 -6.95 -10.55 15.76
CA VAL A 260 -7.13 -11.54 16.81
C VAL A 260 -7.21 -10.87 18.18
N PRO A 261 -8.22 -11.21 19.00
CA PRO A 261 -8.32 -10.69 20.36
C PRO A 261 -7.11 -11.05 21.22
N HIS A 262 -6.64 -10.08 22.00
CA HIS A 262 -5.59 -10.26 22.98
C HIS A 262 -6.15 -10.12 24.39
N LYS A 263 -5.92 -11.14 25.23
CA LYS A 263 -6.19 -11.08 26.66
C LYS A 263 -4.93 -10.66 27.39
N ILE A 264 -4.95 -9.47 27.98
CA ILE A 264 -3.88 -9.01 28.87
C ILE A 264 -3.99 -9.80 30.19
N LEU A 265 -2.90 -10.49 30.55
CA LEU A 265 -2.79 -11.28 31.79
C LEU A 265 -2.07 -10.49 32.89
N LEU A 266 -1.13 -9.65 32.46
CA LEU A 266 -0.33 -8.78 33.30
C LEU A 266 0.16 -7.61 32.45
N GLU A 267 0.08 -6.40 32.97
CA GLU A 267 0.75 -5.24 32.38
C GLU A 267 1.24 -4.26 33.44
N PHE A 268 2.26 -3.49 33.10
CA PHE A 268 2.76 -2.38 33.91
C PHE A 268 3.63 -1.45 33.07
N ARG A 269 4.00 -0.28 33.62
CA ARG A 269 4.97 0.64 32.99
C ARG A 269 6.24 0.73 33.81
N LEU A 270 7.38 0.77 33.15
CA LEU A 270 8.69 0.94 33.79
C LEU A 270 9.02 2.43 33.98
N ALA A 271 9.61 2.78 35.12
CA ALA A 271 10.13 4.11 35.39
C ALA A 271 11.59 4.28 34.92
N PRO A 272 12.03 5.49 34.52
CA PRO A 272 11.23 6.70 34.28
C PRO A 272 10.64 6.74 32.86
N ALA A 273 11.16 5.92 31.94
CA ALA A 273 10.89 6.02 30.50
C ALA A 273 9.44 5.70 30.08
N GLY A 274 8.64 5.09 30.97
CA GLY A 274 7.24 4.75 30.69
C GLY A 274 7.03 3.58 29.76
N LYS A 275 8.09 2.81 29.44
CA LYS A 275 8.02 1.62 28.58
C LYS A 275 6.96 0.66 29.15
N ARG A 276 5.98 0.30 28.33
CA ARG A 276 4.88 -0.58 28.74
C ARG A 276 5.32 -2.02 28.56
N ILE A 277 5.13 -2.82 29.60
CA ILE A 277 5.35 -4.26 29.58
C ILE A 277 3.98 -4.92 29.60
N VAL A 278 3.73 -5.83 28.68
CA VAL A 278 2.49 -6.60 28.61
C VAL A 278 2.83 -8.07 28.50
N VAL A 279 2.21 -8.89 29.34
CA VAL A 279 2.10 -10.33 29.15
C VAL A 279 0.66 -10.63 28.76
N PHE A 280 0.47 -11.19 27.57
CA PHE A 280 -0.84 -11.40 26.97
C PHE A 280 -0.95 -12.81 26.40
N ALA A 281 -2.17 -13.29 26.21
CA ALA A 281 -2.45 -14.45 25.38
C ALA A 281 -3.29 -14.01 24.18
N SER A 282 -3.02 -14.57 23.02
CA SER A 282 -3.82 -14.31 21.81
C SER A 282 -4.82 -15.42 21.61
N GLU A 283 -6.03 -15.03 21.19
CA GLU A 283 -7.07 -15.97 20.84
C GLU A 283 -6.78 -16.59 19.46
N GLN A 284 -6.91 -17.90 19.37
CA GLN A 284 -6.93 -18.64 18.11
C GLN A 284 -8.08 -19.66 18.18
N ASN A 285 -8.96 -19.66 17.18
CA ASN A 285 -10.10 -20.58 17.08
C ASN A 285 -10.98 -20.64 18.35
N GLY A 286 -11.26 -19.49 18.98
CA GLY A 286 -12.10 -19.42 20.18
C GLY A 286 -11.38 -19.70 21.50
N GLN A 287 -10.06 -19.93 21.48
CA GLN A 287 -9.28 -20.27 22.67
C GLN A 287 -8.01 -19.42 22.78
N PHE A 288 -7.71 -18.96 23.99
CA PHE A 288 -6.46 -18.26 24.26
C PHE A 288 -5.30 -19.25 24.34
N GLY A 289 -4.30 -19.03 23.49
CA GLY A 289 -3.10 -19.86 23.44
C GLY A 289 -2.12 -19.58 24.59
N LYS A 290 -0.86 -20.01 24.38
CA LYS A 290 0.22 -19.74 25.32
C LYS A 290 0.45 -18.22 25.51
N PRO A 291 0.89 -17.79 26.70
CA PRO A 291 1.27 -16.39 26.92
C PRO A 291 2.47 -15.95 26.06
N TYR A 292 2.49 -14.66 25.75
CA TYR A 292 3.56 -13.88 25.14
C TYR A 292 3.85 -12.66 26.01
N TYR A 293 5.08 -12.17 25.94
CA TYR A 293 5.59 -10.95 26.53
C TYR A 293 5.91 -9.97 25.41
N ALA A 294 5.48 -8.72 25.57
CA ALA A 294 5.83 -7.60 24.72
C ALA A 294 6.36 -6.44 25.58
N ALA A 295 7.56 -5.95 25.26
CA ALA A 295 8.03 -4.64 25.70
C ALA A 295 7.70 -3.62 24.62
N ILE A 296 6.81 -2.69 24.94
CA ILE A 296 6.23 -1.73 24.00
C ILE A 296 6.83 -0.36 24.26
N GLY A 297 7.47 0.18 23.22
CA GLY A 297 8.11 1.48 23.21
C GLY A 297 7.22 2.59 22.69
N ALA A 298 7.85 3.63 22.13
CA ALA A 298 7.16 4.72 21.47
C ALA A 298 6.41 4.21 20.21
N GLN A 299 5.37 4.94 19.80
CA GLN A 299 4.58 4.63 18.60
C GLN A 299 4.02 3.20 18.56
N GLN A 300 3.80 2.60 19.75
CA GLN A 300 3.35 1.22 19.91
C GLN A 300 4.29 0.15 19.32
N GLN A 301 5.54 0.48 19.04
CA GLN A 301 6.51 -0.51 18.55
C GLN A 301 6.85 -1.52 19.64
N VAL A 302 6.72 -2.81 19.33
CA VAL A 302 7.18 -3.90 20.19
C VAL A 302 8.68 -4.08 19.99
N GLU A 303 9.45 -3.63 20.98
CA GLU A 303 10.91 -3.67 20.97
C GLU A 303 11.47 -5.04 21.38
N LEU A 304 10.68 -5.83 22.13
CA LEU A 304 11.02 -7.20 22.50
C LEU A 304 9.74 -8.03 22.61
N LEU A 305 9.62 -9.06 21.77
CA LEU A 305 8.61 -10.10 21.85
C LEU A 305 9.24 -11.38 22.42
N TYR A 306 8.50 -12.13 23.24
CA TYR A 306 8.92 -13.45 23.71
C TYR A 306 7.72 -14.33 24.09
N PRO A 307 7.69 -15.64 23.81
CA PRO A 307 8.53 -16.35 22.86
C PRO A 307 8.32 -15.80 21.44
N ASP A 308 9.39 -15.74 20.64
CA ASP A 308 9.30 -15.54 19.17
C ASP A 308 10.02 -16.65 18.38
N GLY A 309 10.75 -17.52 19.08
CA GLY A 309 11.48 -18.66 18.51
C GLY A 309 10.93 -20.02 18.96
N LYS A 310 11.35 -21.08 18.24
CA LYS A 310 11.06 -22.46 18.63
C LYS A 310 11.82 -22.83 19.91
N GLY A 311 11.16 -23.56 20.82
CA GLY A 311 11.75 -24.02 22.08
C GLY A 311 11.85 -22.95 23.18
N GLU A 312 11.49 -21.70 22.88
CA GLU A 312 11.40 -20.63 23.87
C GLU A 312 10.17 -20.79 24.77
N SER A 313 10.36 -20.61 26.07
CA SER A 313 9.31 -20.75 27.07
C SER A 313 9.63 -19.92 28.31
N PHE A 314 8.58 -19.54 29.03
CA PHE A 314 8.73 -18.89 30.32
C PHE A 314 9.01 -19.91 31.43
N ALA A 315 9.82 -19.52 32.40
CA ALA A 315 9.96 -20.20 33.68
C ALA A 315 9.24 -19.39 34.76
N TYR A 316 8.23 -19.99 35.39
CA TYR A 316 7.54 -19.43 36.54
C TYR A 316 7.98 -20.16 37.83
N ASP A 317 8.55 -19.41 38.77
CA ASP A 317 8.92 -19.88 40.10
C ASP A 317 7.86 -19.42 41.11
N ALA A 318 7.02 -20.35 41.57
CA ALA A 318 5.92 -20.05 42.48
C ALA A 318 6.39 -19.67 43.89
N ALA A 319 7.53 -20.21 44.36
CA ALA A 319 8.07 -19.91 45.68
C ALA A 319 8.69 -18.50 45.71
N ARG A 320 9.23 -18.05 44.58
CA ARG A 320 9.82 -16.72 44.43
C ARG A 320 8.90 -15.70 43.76
N HIS A 321 7.67 -16.08 43.43
CA HIS A 321 6.71 -15.26 42.69
C HIS A 321 7.34 -14.55 41.48
N THR A 322 8.10 -15.30 40.67
CA THR A 322 8.93 -14.74 39.61
C THR A 322 8.62 -15.41 38.28
N LEU A 323 8.30 -14.62 37.26
CA LEU A 323 8.28 -15.05 35.85
C LEU A 323 9.61 -14.66 35.21
N SER A 324 10.24 -15.57 34.48
CA SER A 324 11.52 -15.32 33.84
C SER A 324 11.64 -15.93 32.46
N PHE A 325 12.47 -15.31 31.63
CA PHE A 325 12.86 -15.84 30.33
C PHE A 325 14.26 -15.37 29.94
N VAL A 326 14.86 -16.03 28.96
CA VAL A 326 16.22 -15.74 28.47
C VAL A 326 16.16 -15.40 26.99
N ARG A 327 16.83 -14.30 26.62
CA ARG A 327 17.06 -13.88 25.22
C ARG A 327 18.54 -13.59 25.05
N GLY A 328 19.23 -14.43 24.27
CA GLY A 328 20.68 -14.38 24.14
C GLY A 328 21.36 -14.49 25.51
N ALA A 329 22.25 -13.55 25.83
CA ALA A 329 22.96 -13.49 27.10
C ALA A 329 22.23 -12.71 28.21
N THR A 330 20.94 -12.40 28.03
CA THR A 330 20.14 -11.58 28.95
C THR A 330 19.00 -12.40 29.53
N THR A 331 18.88 -12.41 30.87
CA THR A 331 17.70 -12.95 31.57
C THR A 331 16.81 -11.80 32.00
N TYR A 332 15.53 -11.90 31.68
CA TYR A 332 14.50 -10.97 32.13
C TYR A 332 13.69 -11.64 33.22
N ARG A 333 13.38 -10.91 34.31
CA ARG A 333 12.59 -11.41 35.43
C ARG A 333 11.56 -10.39 35.85
N ILE A 334 10.31 -10.79 35.97
CA ILE A 334 9.25 -9.99 36.60
C ILE A 334 9.04 -10.60 37.98
N VAL A 335 9.28 -9.80 39.03
CA VAL A 335 9.20 -10.23 40.43
C VAL A 335 7.93 -9.63 41.02
N GLY A 336 7.04 -10.47 41.53
CA GLY A 336 5.82 -10.04 42.20
C GLY A 336 5.83 -10.31 43.70
N ASP A 337 4.76 -9.88 44.35
CA ASP A 337 4.45 -10.25 45.74
C ASP A 337 3.71 -11.60 45.82
N ALA A 338 3.23 -11.95 47.01
CA ALA A 338 2.50 -13.20 47.25
C ALA A 338 1.19 -13.30 46.44
N GLN A 339 0.58 -12.17 46.11
CA GLN A 339 -0.62 -12.05 45.28
C GLN A 339 -0.26 -12.05 43.77
N GLY A 340 1.03 -12.04 43.45
CA GLY A 340 1.55 -11.99 42.09
C GLY A 340 1.45 -10.60 41.46
N VAL A 341 1.18 -9.54 42.23
CA VAL A 341 1.22 -8.17 41.72
C VAL A 341 2.69 -7.82 41.46
N PRO A 342 3.06 -7.31 40.27
CA PRO A 342 4.45 -7.04 39.93
C PRO A 342 5.00 -5.91 40.80
N GLN A 343 6.20 -6.11 41.35
CA GLN A 343 6.88 -5.17 42.24
C GLN A 343 8.09 -4.52 41.56
N ARG A 344 8.82 -5.30 40.75
CA ARG A 344 9.94 -4.82 39.93
C ARG A 344 10.18 -5.74 38.75
N MET A 345 11.00 -5.26 37.81
CA MET A 345 11.58 -6.09 36.76
C MET A 345 13.09 -6.10 36.89
N ASP A 346 13.71 -7.27 36.91
CA ASP A 346 15.17 -7.42 36.92
C ASP A 346 15.65 -7.81 35.51
N VAL A 347 16.61 -7.06 34.99
CA VAL A 347 17.33 -7.41 33.75
C VAL A 347 18.74 -7.84 34.13
N VAL A 348 19.07 -9.11 33.88
CA VAL A 348 20.39 -9.68 34.18
C VAL A 348 21.16 -9.84 32.88
N ALA A 349 22.22 -9.05 32.71
CA ALA A 349 23.10 -9.13 31.56
C ALA A 349 24.55 -9.30 32.02
N ARG A 350 25.26 -10.29 31.45
CA ARG A 350 26.68 -10.56 31.78
C ARG A 350 26.94 -10.70 33.30
N GLY A 351 26.03 -11.38 34.00
CA GLY A 351 26.11 -11.63 35.44
C GLY A 351 25.76 -10.43 36.34
N LYS A 352 25.44 -9.25 35.77
CA LYS A 352 25.01 -8.08 36.53
C LYS A 352 23.49 -7.95 36.49
N THR A 353 22.87 -7.83 37.67
CA THR A 353 21.43 -7.59 37.81
C THR A 353 21.16 -6.10 37.87
N GLN A 354 20.35 -5.60 36.95
CA GLN A 354 19.81 -4.25 36.96
C GLN A 354 18.33 -4.30 37.35
N PRO A 355 17.95 -3.83 38.55
CA PRO A 355 16.54 -3.69 38.91
C PRO A 355 15.94 -2.47 38.21
N LEU A 356 14.74 -2.64 37.67
CA LEU A 356 13.92 -1.61 37.03
C LEU A 356 12.64 -1.43 37.86
N ALA A 357 12.43 -0.21 38.33
CA ALA A 357 11.23 0.15 39.09
C ALA A 357 10.01 0.28 38.17
N LEU A 358 8.84 -0.04 38.70
CA LEU A 358 7.56 0.22 38.04
C LEU A 358 7.10 1.65 38.33
N GLN A 359 6.31 2.23 37.41
CA GLN A 359 5.58 3.45 37.68
C GLN A 359 4.47 3.17 38.70
N PRO A 360 4.30 4.00 39.75
CA PRO A 360 3.23 3.82 40.73
C PRO A 360 1.85 3.71 40.08
N GLY A 361 1.05 2.74 40.51
CA GLY A 361 -0.32 2.54 40.02
C GLY A 361 -0.45 2.02 38.58
N SER A 362 0.65 1.71 37.90
CA SER A 362 0.61 1.24 36.49
C SER A 362 0.31 -0.25 36.32
N ALA A 363 0.39 -1.03 37.40
CA ALA A 363 0.28 -2.49 37.35
C ALA A 363 -1.19 -2.95 37.31
N HIS A 364 -1.51 -3.79 36.32
CA HIS A 364 -2.80 -4.47 36.19
C HIS A 364 -2.59 -5.96 35.89
N GLY A 365 -3.48 -6.82 36.38
CA GLY A 365 -3.32 -8.27 36.29
C GLY A 365 -2.31 -8.83 37.30
N SER A 366 -1.85 -10.07 37.11
CA SER A 366 -0.93 -10.71 38.05
C SER A 366 -0.10 -11.84 37.43
N LEU A 367 1.05 -12.13 38.05
CA LEU A 367 1.87 -13.30 37.72
C LEU A 367 1.14 -14.62 37.96
N GLN A 368 0.15 -14.65 38.87
CA GLN A 368 -0.69 -15.82 39.07
C GLN A 368 -1.59 -16.10 37.85
N ALA A 369 -2.16 -15.05 37.23
CA ALA A 369 -2.93 -15.18 35.99
C ALA A 369 -2.05 -15.70 34.84
N VAL A 370 -0.81 -15.20 34.74
CA VAL A 370 0.19 -15.71 33.78
C VAL A 370 0.49 -17.19 34.04
N ALA A 371 0.74 -17.57 35.30
CA ALA A 371 1.03 -18.96 35.67
C ALA A 371 -0.13 -19.91 35.38
N GLN A 372 -1.37 -19.47 35.57
CA GLN A 372 -2.57 -20.23 35.18
C GLN A 372 -2.62 -20.45 33.66
N ALA A 373 -2.41 -19.40 32.87
CA ALA A 373 -2.39 -19.50 31.41
C ALA A 373 -1.25 -20.40 30.90
N LEU A 374 -0.06 -20.34 31.51
CA LEU A 374 1.05 -21.24 31.18
C LEU A 374 0.69 -22.72 31.41
N ARG A 375 0.06 -23.04 32.54
CA ARG A 375 -0.38 -24.41 32.85
C ARG A 375 -1.47 -24.89 31.89
N ALA A 376 -2.44 -24.04 31.57
CA ALA A 376 -3.50 -24.36 30.62
C ALA A 376 -2.93 -24.68 29.24
N ALA A 377 -1.98 -23.87 28.76
CA ALA A 377 -1.31 -24.10 27.48
C ALA A 377 -0.49 -25.40 27.46
N GLN A 378 0.19 -25.76 28.56
CA GLN A 378 0.90 -27.02 28.67
C GLN A 378 -0.03 -28.24 28.65
N ALA A 379 -1.17 -28.16 29.34
CA ALA A 379 -2.16 -29.23 29.37
C ALA A 379 -2.78 -29.48 28.00
N ALA A 380 -3.02 -28.41 27.21
CA ALA A 380 -3.58 -28.51 25.87
C ALA A 380 -2.63 -29.16 24.84
N VAL A 381 -1.30 -29.11 25.05
CA VAL A 381 -0.32 -29.77 24.17
C VAL A 381 -0.16 -31.26 24.48
N ALA A 382 -0.56 -31.70 25.68
CA ALA A 382 -0.48 -33.09 26.12
C ALA A 382 -1.71 -33.93 25.73
N GLN A 383 -2.75 -33.29 25.17
CA GLN A 383 -3.95 -33.90 24.61
C GLN A 383 -3.82 -33.95 23.09
#